data_AF-A0A1V8UGW3-F1
#
_entry.id   AF-A0A1V8UGW3-F1
#
_cell.length_a   1.000
_cell.length_b   1.000
_cell.length_c   1.000
_cell.angle_alpha   90.00
_cell.angle_beta   90.00
_cell.angle_gamma   90.00
#
_symmetry.space_group_name_H-M   'P 1'
#
loop_
_entity.id
_entity.type
_entity.pdbx_description
1 polymer ?
#
loop_
_entity_poly.entity_id
_entity_poly.type
_entity_poly.pdbx_seq_one_letter_code
_entity_poly.pdbx_strand_id
1 'polypeptide(L)'
;MTRNKHRLQVALYARPKHPGTYHYALFVAPKNGEGPTTKHHVKNTLLIDDSGQATAPWRYEKVVIDDLESEQRLLVRVVVGKVIGTANEIQRVVGSVPVADAKELVSEASETFNCVSWVRDVYRELVTQRAVAARYADWDEVQRQAVEYVDRKREAGRWDGRWKGSGVSLMDLLEDKEIVP
;
A
#
# COMPACT_ATOMS: atom_id res chain seq x y z
N MET A 1 16.19 24.52 -6.29
CA MET A 1 14.92 23.91 -5.84
C MET A 1 15.22 22.51 -5.32
N THR A 2 15.00 22.27 -4.03
CA THR A 2 15.22 20.95 -3.42
C THR A 2 14.26 19.96 -4.07
N ARG A 3 14.82 19.00 -4.83
CA ARG A 3 14.06 17.91 -5.49
C ARG A 3 13.16 17.26 -4.44
N ASN A 4 11.84 17.29 -4.65
CA ASN A 4 10.87 16.74 -3.73
C ASN A 4 11.18 15.25 -3.51
N LYS A 5 11.75 14.89 -2.34
CA LYS A 5 12.34 13.55 -2.10
C LYS A 5 11.26 12.56 -1.67
N HIS A 6 10.15 12.45 -2.39
CA HIS A 6 9.15 11.47 -2.03
C HIS A 6 9.65 10.03 -2.24
N ARG A 7 9.07 9.12 -1.49
CA ARG A 7 9.29 7.68 -1.51
C ARG A 7 7.98 7.00 -1.81
N LEU A 8 8.04 6.02 -2.70
CA LEU A 8 6.95 5.06 -2.84
C LEU A 8 7.11 4.03 -1.72
N GLN A 9 6.06 3.84 -0.94
CA GLN A 9 6.02 2.85 0.12
C GLN A 9 4.86 1.89 -0.11
N VAL A 10 5.06 0.62 0.20
CA VAL A 10 3.99 -0.37 0.36
C VAL A 10 3.59 -0.39 1.83
N ALA A 11 2.31 -0.21 2.12
CA ALA A 11 1.74 -0.22 3.47
C ALA A 11 0.90 -1.48 3.68
N LEU A 12 1.16 -2.20 4.78
CA LEU A 12 0.44 -3.42 5.14
C LEU A 12 -0.43 -3.16 6.38
N TYR A 13 -1.69 -3.53 6.26
CA TYR A 13 -2.71 -3.36 7.28
C TYR A 13 -3.19 -4.71 7.81
N ALA A 14 -3.45 -4.79 9.12
CA ALA A 14 -4.08 -5.96 9.71
C ALA A 14 -5.52 -6.15 9.20
N ARG A 15 -5.88 -7.41 8.94
CA ARG A 15 -7.25 -7.86 8.69
C ARG A 15 -7.74 -8.71 9.87
N PRO A 16 -8.39 -8.13 10.90
CA PRO A 16 -8.80 -8.89 12.08
C PRO A 16 -9.69 -10.10 11.79
N LYS A 17 -10.55 -10.01 10.75
CA LYS A 17 -11.42 -11.11 10.31
C LYS A 17 -10.71 -12.17 9.46
N HIS A 18 -9.48 -11.89 8.99
CA HIS A 18 -8.67 -12.80 8.17
C HIS A 18 -7.21 -12.77 8.65
N PRO A 19 -6.92 -13.31 9.84
CA PRO A 19 -5.56 -13.33 10.40
C PRO A 19 -4.56 -13.97 9.42
N GLY A 20 -3.32 -13.48 9.42
CA GLY A 20 -2.28 -13.93 8.49
C GLY A 20 -2.39 -13.35 7.08
N THR A 21 -3.46 -12.61 6.76
CA THR A 21 -3.58 -11.84 5.51
C THR A 21 -3.56 -10.34 5.79
N TYR A 22 -3.16 -9.57 4.78
CA TYR A 22 -2.99 -8.12 4.92
C TYR A 22 -3.81 -7.36 3.87
N HIS A 23 -4.25 -6.16 4.21
CA HIS A 23 -4.68 -5.19 3.21
C HIS A 23 -3.47 -4.37 2.76
N TYR A 24 -3.35 -4.18 1.45
CA TYR A 24 -2.21 -3.50 0.83
C TYR A 24 -2.65 -2.14 0.30
N ALA A 25 -1.79 -1.16 0.49
CA ALA A 25 -1.92 0.19 -0.07
C ALA A 25 -0.55 0.69 -0.55
N LEU A 26 -0.57 1.65 -1.47
CA LEU A 26 0.61 2.41 -1.89
C LEU A 26 0.58 3.79 -1.26
N PHE A 27 1.69 4.18 -0.63
CA PHE A 27 1.90 5.51 -0.09
C PHE A 27 2.93 6.26 -0.92
N VAL A 28 2.62 7.52 -1.22
CA VAL A 28 3.59 8.51 -1.69
C VAL A 28 3.86 9.42 -0.50
N ALA A 29 5.02 9.23 0.14
CA ALA A 29 5.35 9.87 1.41
C ALA A 29 6.68 10.65 1.31
N PRO A 30 6.86 11.75 2.06
CA PRO A 30 8.14 12.44 2.17
C PRO A 30 9.25 11.51 2.71
N LYS A 31 10.48 11.59 2.18
CA LYS A 31 11.62 10.77 2.68
C LYS A 31 11.82 10.92 4.19
N ASN A 32 11.70 12.13 4.72
CA ASN A 32 12.02 12.44 6.11
C ASN A 32 10.82 12.26 7.04
N GLY A 33 9.67 11.76 6.56
CA GLY A 33 8.45 11.61 7.34
C GLY A 33 7.69 12.92 7.63
N GLU A 34 8.32 14.08 7.44
CA GLU A 34 7.69 15.38 7.60
C GLU A 34 6.80 15.74 6.39
N GLY A 35 5.49 15.84 6.63
CA GLY A 35 4.49 16.28 5.66
C GLY A 35 3.48 15.21 5.26
N PRO A 36 2.47 15.59 4.46
CA PRO A 36 1.34 14.72 4.15
C PRO A 36 1.77 13.51 3.33
N THR A 37 1.22 12.35 3.66
CA THR A 37 1.35 11.12 2.88
C THR A 37 0.10 10.90 2.04
N THR A 38 0.25 10.65 0.74
CA THR A 38 -0.88 10.27 -0.12
C THR A 38 -1.01 8.75 -0.16
N LYS A 39 -2.14 8.22 0.29
CA LYS A 39 -2.52 6.81 0.23
C LYS A 39 -3.37 6.53 -1.01
N HIS A 40 -3.02 5.45 -1.69
CA HIS A 40 -3.71 4.90 -2.85
C HIS A 40 -4.02 3.43 -2.56
N HIS A 41 -5.30 3.05 -2.60
CA HIS A 41 -5.69 1.66 -2.38
C HIS A 41 -7.04 1.34 -3.02
N VAL A 42 -7.33 0.04 -3.12
CA VAL A 42 -8.64 -0.46 -3.50
C VAL A 42 -9.27 -1.27 -2.37
N LYS A 43 -10.57 -1.14 -2.19
CA LYS A 43 -11.33 -1.85 -1.15
C LYS A 43 -12.72 -2.22 -1.63
N ASN A 44 -13.29 -3.26 -1.01
CA ASN A 44 -14.70 -3.61 -1.17
C ASN A 44 -15.53 -2.83 -0.18
N THR A 45 -16.52 -2.11 -0.69
CA THR A 45 -17.53 -1.42 0.13
C THR A 45 -18.86 -2.10 -0.07
N LEU A 46 -19.46 -2.61 1.01
CA LEU A 46 -20.81 -3.18 0.99
C LEU A 46 -21.80 -2.09 0.59
N LEU A 47 -22.57 -2.35 -0.45
CA LEU A 47 -23.68 -1.52 -0.92
C LEU A 47 -24.93 -2.37 -0.89
N ILE A 48 -26.01 -1.81 -0.38
CA ILE A 48 -27.34 -2.41 -0.44
C ILE A 48 -28.12 -1.53 -1.41
N ASP A 49 -28.63 -2.11 -2.49
CA ASP A 49 -29.46 -1.37 -3.43
C ASP A 49 -30.91 -1.24 -2.95
N ASP A 50 -31.72 -0.48 -3.69
CA ASP A 50 -33.12 -0.20 -3.35
C ASP A 50 -34.01 -1.47 -3.32
N SER A 51 -33.55 -2.57 -3.90
CA SER A 51 -34.21 -3.88 -3.85
C SER A 51 -33.82 -4.72 -2.64
N GLY A 52 -32.90 -4.21 -1.79
CA GLY A 52 -32.34 -4.91 -0.65
C GLY A 52 -31.20 -5.87 -1.01
N GLN A 53 -30.73 -5.87 -2.27
CA GLN A 53 -29.65 -6.74 -2.71
C GLN A 53 -28.29 -6.14 -2.30
N ALA A 54 -27.51 -6.95 -1.57
CA ALA A 54 -26.15 -6.60 -1.19
C ALA A 54 -25.16 -6.87 -2.33
N THR A 55 -24.30 -5.90 -2.61
CA THR A 55 -23.13 -6.00 -3.50
C THR A 55 -21.89 -5.45 -2.78
N ALA A 56 -20.69 -5.85 -3.20
CA ALA A 56 -19.45 -5.36 -2.58
C ALA A 56 -18.41 -4.98 -3.64
N PRO A 57 -18.67 -3.95 -4.48
CA PRO A 57 -17.75 -3.56 -5.53
C PRO A 57 -16.41 -3.07 -5.00
N TRP A 58 -15.36 -3.38 -5.77
CA TRP A 58 -14.05 -2.77 -5.59
C TRP A 58 -14.12 -1.29 -5.95
N ARG A 59 -13.52 -0.45 -5.10
CA ARG A 59 -13.43 0.99 -5.31
C ARG A 59 -12.01 1.44 -5.00
N TYR A 60 -11.47 2.27 -5.87
CA TYR A 60 -10.23 3.00 -5.60
C TYR A 60 -10.52 4.21 -4.70
N GLU A 61 -9.66 4.41 -3.72
CA GLU A 61 -9.66 5.59 -2.86
C GLU A 61 -8.26 6.23 -2.86
N LYS A 62 -8.26 7.57 -2.94
CA LYS A 62 -7.09 8.42 -2.73
C LYS A 62 -7.32 9.23 -1.45
N VAL A 63 -6.46 9.07 -0.47
CA VAL A 63 -6.59 9.73 0.83
C VAL A 63 -5.30 10.46 1.17
N VAL A 64 -5.40 11.69 1.65
CA VAL A 64 -4.27 12.40 2.25
C VAL A 64 -4.26 12.09 3.75
N ILE A 65 -3.11 11.64 4.24
CA ILE A 65 -2.87 11.30 5.65
C ILE A 65 -1.86 12.30 6.19
N ASP A 66 -2.33 13.15 7.11
CA ASP A 66 -1.47 14.12 7.80
C ASP A 66 -0.73 13.48 8.97
N ASP A 67 -1.37 12.54 9.68
CA ASP A 67 -0.79 11.78 10.78
C ASP A 67 -0.90 10.28 10.53
N LEU A 68 0.24 9.62 10.33
CA LEU A 68 0.33 8.18 10.10
C LEU A 68 0.02 7.34 11.34
N GLU A 69 0.13 7.90 12.55
CA GLU A 69 -0.24 7.18 13.78
C GLU A 69 -1.77 7.07 13.92
N SER A 70 -2.53 7.95 13.26
CA SER A 70 -3.99 7.91 13.21
C SER A 70 -4.54 6.83 12.26
N GLU A 71 -3.71 6.26 11.38
CA GLU A 71 -4.15 5.25 10.42
C GLU A 71 -4.42 3.90 11.10
N GLN A 72 -5.70 3.60 11.26
CA GLN A 72 -6.15 2.41 11.97
C GLN A 72 -5.63 1.13 11.30
N ARG A 73 -5.08 0.24 12.12
CA ARG A 73 -4.61 -1.11 11.73
C ARG A 73 -3.41 -1.12 10.79
N LEU A 74 -2.77 0.03 10.56
CA LEU A 74 -1.52 0.10 9.83
C LEU A 74 -0.42 -0.61 10.65
N LEU A 75 0.18 -1.66 10.07
CA LEU A 75 1.20 -2.46 10.75
C LEU A 75 2.59 -1.93 10.43
N VAL A 76 2.93 -1.92 9.14
CA VAL A 76 4.26 -1.53 8.65
C VAL A 76 4.14 -0.75 7.36
N ARG A 77 5.20 0.00 7.07
CA ARG A 77 5.46 0.62 5.78
C ARG A 77 6.81 0.16 5.27
N VAL A 78 6.94 0.05 3.96
CA VAL A 78 8.15 -0.46 3.31
C VAL A 78 8.48 0.43 2.12
N VAL A 79 9.60 1.15 2.14
CA VAL A 79 10.08 1.94 1.00
C VAL A 79 10.54 0.99 -0.09
N VAL A 80 9.94 1.11 -1.26
CA VAL A 80 10.22 0.26 -2.42
C VAL A 80 10.84 1.04 -3.59
N GLY A 81 10.77 2.37 -3.56
CA GLY A 81 11.30 3.19 -4.64
C GLY A 81 11.40 4.68 -4.33
N LYS A 82 12.22 5.37 -5.11
CA LYS A 82 12.31 6.84 -5.12
C LYS A 82 11.31 7.37 -6.13
N VAL A 83 10.44 8.28 -5.70
CA VAL A 83 9.54 8.99 -6.63
C VAL A 83 10.40 9.98 -7.42
N ILE A 84 10.38 9.84 -8.75
CA ILE A 84 11.12 10.71 -9.67
C ILE A 84 10.19 11.47 -10.61
N GLY A 85 8.97 10.96 -10.83
CA GLY A 85 7.90 11.66 -11.52
C GLY A 85 7.24 12.74 -10.65
N THR A 86 6.56 13.67 -11.31
CA THR A 86 5.68 14.68 -10.73
C THR A 86 4.43 14.04 -10.12
N ALA A 87 3.74 14.77 -9.23
CA ALA A 87 2.47 14.31 -8.66
C ALA A 87 1.41 13.98 -9.74
N ASN A 88 1.37 14.76 -10.83
CA ASN A 88 0.46 14.53 -11.95
C ASN A 88 0.81 13.25 -12.73
N GLU A 89 2.11 12.94 -12.88
CA GLU A 89 2.53 11.69 -13.51
C GLU A 89 2.16 10.49 -12.65
N ILE A 90 2.43 10.54 -11.34
CA ILE A 90 2.00 9.48 -10.42
C ILE A 90 0.49 9.28 -10.49
N GLN A 91 -0.29 10.36 -10.43
CA GLN A 91 -1.76 10.27 -10.47
C GLN A 91 -2.27 9.68 -11.79
N ARG A 92 -1.63 10.01 -12.92
CA ARG A 92 -2.00 9.46 -14.23
C ARG A 92 -1.73 7.97 -14.31
N VAL A 93 -0.57 7.52 -13.83
CA VAL A 93 -0.20 6.10 -13.83
C VAL A 93 -1.09 5.28 -12.90
N VAL A 94 -1.36 5.79 -11.68
CA VAL A 94 -2.29 5.12 -10.77
C VAL A 94 -3.69 5.03 -11.39
N GLY A 95 -4.14 6.10 -12.06
CA GLY A 95 -5.44 6.17 -12.72
C GLY A 95 -5.56 5.32 -13.99
N SER A 96 -4.46 4.86 -14.59
CA SER A 96 -4.51 3.98 -15.76
C SER A 96 -4.67 2.51 -15.41
N VAL A 97 -4.48 2.12 -14.14
CA VAL A 97 -4.68 0.74 -13.69
C VAL A 97 -6.16 0.51 -13.37
N PRO A 98 -6.84 -0.41 -14.06
CA PRO A 98 -8.27 -0.62 -13.88
C PRO A 98 -8.61 -1.15 -12.48
N VAL A 99 -9.78 -0.77 -11.99
CA VAL A 99 -10.40 -1.33 -10.80
C VAL A 99 -11.57 -2.17 -11.29
N ALA A 100 -11.54 -3.48 -11.02
CA ALA A 100 -12.55 -4.38 -11.54
C ALA A 100 -13.96 -4.03 -11.05
N ASP A 101 -14.94 -4.02 -11.95
CA ASP A 101 -16.34 -3.86 -11.61
C ASP A 101 -16.91 -5.15 -11.02
N ALA A 102 -17.80 -5.03 -10.02
CA ALA A 102 -18.47 -6.17 -9.38
C ALA A 102 -19.27 -7.06 -10.36
N LYS A 103 -19.56 -6.57 -11.57
CA LYS A 103 -20.41 -7.24 -12.57
C LYS A 103 -19.64 -8.04 -13.61
N GLU A 104 -18.35 -7.79 -13.81
CA GLU A 104 -17.58 -8.40 -14.90
C GLU A 104 -16.87 -9.70 -14.51
N LEU A 105 -16.90 -10.06 -13.23
CA LEU A 105 -16.20 -11.23 -12.71
C LEU A 105 -17.20 -12.36 -12.39
N VAL A 106 -17.92 -12.80 -13.42
CA VAL A 106 -18.56 -14.14 -13.46
C VAL A 106 -17.89 -14.96 -14.57
N SER A 107 -16.58 -15.15 -14.42
CA SER A 107 -15.85 -16.27 -15.00
C SER A 107 -14.83 -16.70 -13.95
N GLU A 108 -14.29 -17.91 -14.05
CA GLU A 108 -13.33 -18.47 -13.07
C GLU A 108 -12.07 -17.59 -12.84
N ALA A 109 -11.87 -16.53 -13.64
CA ALA A 109 -10.89 -15.45 -13.40
C ALA A 109 -11.28 -14.46 -12.29
N SER A 110 -12.48 -14.55 -11.71
CA SER A 110 -12.99 -13.69 -10.62
C SER A 110 -12.22 -13.78 -9.31
N GLU A 111 -11.37 -14.80 -9.16
CA GLU A 111 -10.46 -14.96 -8.02
C GLU A 111 -9.18 -14.09 -8.12
N THR A 112 -8.95 -13.38 -9.23
CA THR A 112 -7.65 -12.74 -9.52
C THR A 112 -7.48 -11.29 -9.04
N PHE A 113 -8.56 -10.54 -8.85
CA PHE A 113 -8.48 -9.12 -8.47
C PHE A 113 -8.67 -8.91 -6.96
N ASN A 114 -7.70 -8.26 -6.32
CA ASN A 114 -7.77 -7.80 -4.94
C ASN A 114 -6.79 -6.63 -4.69
N CYS A 115 -6.68 -6.15 -3.45
CA CYS A 115 -5.75 -5.07 -3.11
C CYS A 115 -4.28 -5.40 -3.39
N VAL A 116 -3.87 -6.67 -3.28
CA VAL A 116 -2.49 -7.10 -3.57
C VAL A 116 -2.24 -7.02 -5.07
N SER A 117 -3.12 -7.61 -5.89
CA SER A 117 -2.98 -7.61 -7.34
C SER A 117 -3.03 -6.19 -7.91
N TRP A 118 -3.90 -5.32 -7.39
CA TRP A 118 -3.96 -3.93 -7.81
C TRP A 118 -2.69 -3.16 -7.44
N VAL A 119 -2.16 -3.32 -6.21
CA VAL A 119 -0.90 -2.69 -5.81
C VAL A 119 0.27 -3.19 -6.67
N ARG A 120 0.34 -4.50 -6.97
CA ARG A 120 1.31 -5.08 -7.89
C ARG A 120 1.27 -4.39 -9.25
N ASP A 121 0.08 -4.25 -9.83
CA ASP A 121 -0.10 -3.74 -11.18
C ASP A 121 0.26 -2.23 -11.24
N VAL A 122 -0.17 -1.45 -10.25
CA VAL A 122 0.25 -0.04 -10.11
C VAL A 122 1.75 0.09 -9.90
N TYR A 123 2.34 -0.75 -9.06
CA TYR A 123 3.79 -0.73 -8.83
C TYR A 123 4.57 -0.97 -10.12
N ARG A 124 4.19 -2.02 -10.88
CA ARG A 124 4.81 -2.35 -12.17
C ARG A 124 4.68 -1.19 -13.15
N GLU A 125 3.50 -0.59 -13.26
CA GLU A 125 3.30 0.56 -14.15
C GLU A 125 4.14 1.78 -13.75
N LEU A 126 4.23 2.09 -12.46
CA LEU A 126 5.05 3.20 -11.95
C LEU A 126 6.54 3.01 -12.26
N VAL A 127 7.04 1.77 -12.19
CA VAL A 127 8.43 1.42 -12.53
C VAL A 127 8.64 1.47 -14.04
N THR A 128 7.76 0.83 -14.82
CA THR A 128 7.83 0.78 -16.29
C THR A 128 7.81 2.18 -16.92
N GLN A 129 6.91 3.04 -16.45
CA GLN A 129 6.80 4.42 -16.92
C GLN A 129 7.84 5.36 -16.31
N ARG A 130 8.80 4.83 -15.53
CA ARG A 130 9.88 5.58 -14.88
C ARG A 130 9.39 6.73 -14.03
N ALA A 131 8.20 6.61 -13.43
CA ALA A 131 7.71 7.54 -12.43
C ALA A 131 8.33 7.24 -11.05
N VAL A 132 8.74 5.99 -10.84
CA VAL A 132 9.43 5.51 -9.65
C VAL A 132 10.72 4.78 -10.04
N ALA A 133 11.83 5.16 -9.41
CA ALA A 133 13.09 4.42 -9.49
C ALA A 133 13.18 3.43 -8.32
N ALA A 134 12.94 2.15 -8.60
CA ALA A 134 12.98 1.06 -7.62
C ALA A 134 14.30 0.27 -7.68
N ARG A 135 14.69 -0.34 -6.56
CA ARG A 135 15.81 -1.30 -6.50
C ARG A 135 15.40 -2.68 -7.04
N TYR A 136 14.18 -3.11 -6.70
CA TYR A 136 13.64 -4.41 -7.09
C TYR A 136 12.51 -4.18 -8.10
N ALA A 137 12.68 -4.58 -9.36
CA ALA A 137 11.60 -4.48 -10.34
C ALA A 137 10.53 -5.57 -10.14
N ASP A 138 10.92 -6.70 -9.54
CA ASP A 138 10.04 -7.82 -9.27
C ASP A 138 9.13 -7.54 -8.07
N TRP A 139 7.82 -7.65 -8.30
CA TRP A 139 6.82 -7.47 -7.26
C TRP A 139 6.84 -8.61 -6.23
N ASP A 140 7.08 -9.84 -6.65
CA ASP A 140 6.98 -10.98 -5.74
C ASP A 140 8.06 -10.89 -4.66
N GLU A 141 9.24 -10.41 -5.04
CA GLU A 141 10.33 -10.09 -4.12
C GLU A 141 9.98 -8.93 -3.16
N VAL A 142 9.38 -7.85 -3.67
CA VAL A 142 8.91 -6.73 -2.84
C VAL A 142 7.86 -7.20 -1.83
N GLN A 143 6.89 -7.99 -2.27
CA GLN A 143 5.82 -8.52 -1.43
C GLN A 143 6.38 -9.45 -0.35
N ARG A 144 7.26 -10.38 -0.72
CA ARG A 144 7.92 -11.30 0.20
C ARG A 144 8.65 -10.54 1.30
N GLN A 145 9.51 -9.59 0.94
CA GLN A 145 10.26 -8.81 1.94
C GLN A 145 9.36 -7.96 2.84
N ALA A 146 8.25 -7.44 2.31
CA ALA A 146 7.28 -6.68 3.12
C ALA A 146 6.55 -7.57 4.14
N VAL A 147 6.15 -8.79 3.76
CA VAL A 147 5.52 -9.76 4.67
C VAL A 147 6.52 -10.24 5.70
N GLU A 148 7.74 -10.60 5.28
CA GLU A 148 8.81 -11.00 6.21
C GLU A 148 9.11 -9.90 7.25
N TYR A 149 9.03 -8.64 6.85
CA TYR A 149 9.20 -7.54 7.79
C TYR A 149 8.07 -7.49 8.83
N VAL A 150 6.82 -7.74 8.45
CA VAL A 150 5.71 -7.87 9.41
C VAL A 150 5.99 -9.00 10.38
N ASP A 151 6.45 -10.15 9.90
CA ASP A 151 6.70 -11.32 10.73
C ASP A 151 7.86 -11.07 11.72
N ARG A 152 8.96 -10.45 11.27
CA ARG A 152 10.03 -10.00 12.18
C ARG A 152 9.51 -9.06 13.27
N LYS A 153 8.59 -8.14 12.93
CA LYS A 153 7.97 -7.23 13.91
C LYS A 153 7.03 -7.95 14.87
N ARG A 154 6.30 -8.95 14.39
CA ARG A 154 5.46 -9.81 15.22
C ARG A 154 6.29 -10.58 16.23
N GLU A 155 7.37 -11.22 15.79
CA GLU A 155 8.31 -11.97 16.64
C GLU A 155 8.98 -11.08 17.69
N ALA A 156 9.30 -9.84 17.32
CA ALA A 156 9.81 -8.81 18.24
C ALA A 156 8.76 -8.26 19.22
N GLY A 157 7.51 -8.75 19.19
CA GLY A 157 6.45 -8.33 20.10
C GLY A 157 5.85 -6.96 19.80
N ARG A 158 5.99 -6.43 18.57
CA ARG A 158 5.55 -5.05 18.22
C ARG A 158 4.08 -4.76 18.53
N TRP A 159 3.23 -5.80 18.53
CA TRP A 159 1.78 -5.70 18.72
C TRP A 159 1.23 -6.61 19.84
N ASP A 160 2.08 -7.11 20.74
CA ASP A 160 1.66 -8.01 21.83
C ASP A 160 1.24 -7.30 23.14
N GLY A 161 1.16 -5.96 23.10
CA GLY A 161 0.82 -5.11 24.24
C GLY A 161 1.99 -4.79 25.19
N ARG A 162 3.16 -5.42 25.03
CA ARG A 162 4.37 -5.14 25.83
C ARG A 162 5.26 -4.07 25.21
N TRP A 163 5.10 -3.81 23.91
CA TRP A 163 5.85 -2.80 23.19
C TRP A 163 5.58 -1.38 23.72
N LYS A 164 6.66 -0.63 24.01
CA LYS A 164 6.60 0.73 24.58
C LYS A 164 6.99 1.86 23.62
N GLY A 165 7.41 1.55 22.40
CA GLY A 165 7.77 2.58 21.41
C GLY A 165 6.56 3.16 20.67
N SER A 166 6.77 4.27 19.97
CA SER A 166 5.78 4.93 19.12
C SER A 166 6.01 4.66 17.63
N GLY A 167 5.20 5.27 16.76
CA GLY A 167 5.40 5.27 15.32
C GLY A 167 5.07 3.98 14.58
N VAL A 168 4.71 4.13 13.30
CA VAL A 168 4.55 3.00 12.40
C VAL A 168 5.91 2.56 11.87
N SER A 169 6.26 1.29 12.13
CA SER A 169 7.50 0.66 11.67
C SER A 169 7.73 0.85 10.17
N LEU A 170 8.92 1.33 9.80
CA LEU A 170 9.27 1.67 8.42
C LEU A 170 10.57 0.97 8.00
N MET A 171 10.52 0.10 7.00
CA MET A 171 11.70 -0.51 6.40
C MET A 171 12.07 0.23 5.11
N ASP A 172 13.35 0.48 4.85
CA ASP A 172 13.83 0.98 3.55
C ASP A 172 14.56 -0.13 2.79
N LEU A 173 13.90 -0.72 1.78
CA LEU A 173 14.50 -1.78 0.96
C LEU A 173 15.58 -1.26 0.00
N LEU A 174 15.61 0.06 -0.24
CA LEU A 174 16.67 0.66 -1.06
C LEU A 174 18.01 0.65 -0.32
N GLU A 175 17.95 0.79 1.01
CA GLU A 175 19.12 0.85 1.88
C GLU A 175 19.26 -0.40 2.79
N ASP A 176 18.31 -1.35 2.66
CA ASP A 176 18.19 -2.56 3.48
C ASP A 176 18.28 -2.30 4.99
N LYS A 177 17.51 -1.30 5.45
CA LYS A 177 17.57 -0.85 6.84
C LYS A 177 16.23 -0.38 7.35
N GLU A 178 15.96 -0.65 8.62
CA GLU A 178 14.83 -0.04 9.30
C GLU A 178 15.11 1.44 9.57
N ILE A 179 14.14 2.30 9.22
CA ILE A 179 14.12 3.70 9.59
C ILE A 179 13.35 3.80 10.90
N VAL A 180 14.07 4.03 11.98
CA VAL A 180 13.49 4.32 13.29
C VAL A 180 12.97 5.77 13.25
N PRO A 181 11.67 6.00 13.50
CA PRO A 181 11.12 7.34 13.69
C PRO A 181 11.79 8.08 14.85
#